data_AF-A0A1D2RHK4-F1
#
_entry.id   AF-A0A1D2RHK4-F1
#
_cell.length_a   1.000
_cell.length_b   1.000
_cell.length_c   1.000
_cell.angle_alpha   90.00
_cell.angle_beta   90.00
_cell.angle_gamma   90.00
#
_symmetry.space_group_name_H-M   'P 1'
#
loop_
_entity.id
_entity.type
_entity.pdbx_description
1 polymer ?
#
loop_
_entity_poly.entity_id
_entity_poly.type
_entity_poly.pdbx_seq_one_letter_code
_entity_poly.pdbx_strand_id
1 'polypeptide(L)' 'MGRNILLSGACGTGKTTFAIEFLYNGIVKYNEPGILVTMEQNPQEVRQDMLKYGFDLEKLEKDGKLVI' A
#
# COMPACT_ATOMS: atom_id res chain seq x y z
N MET A 1 -6.12 -19.54 9.34
CA MET A 1 -5.25 -18.92 10.37
C MET A 1 -4.84 -17.55 9.87
N GLY A 2 -5.17 -16.47 10.59
CA GLY A 2 -4.68 -15.12 10.28
C GLY A 2 -3.38 -14.86 11.02
N ARG A 3 -2.45 -14.10 10.41
CA ARG A 3 -1.22 -13.64 11.05
C ARG A 3 -1.27 -12.12 11.16
N ASN A 4 -0.95 -11.62 12.35
CA ASN A 4 -0.81 -10.19 12.59
C ASN A 4 0.69 -9.86 12.63
N ILE A 5 1.08 -8.82 11.90
CA ILE A 5 2.47 -8.37 11.81
C ILE A 5 2.51 -6.90 12.25
N LEU A 6 3.40 -6.58 13.18
CA LEU A 6 3.67 -5.20 13.59
C LEU A 6 4.98 -4.73 12.98
N LEU A 7 4.93 -3.65 12.21
CA LEU A 7 6.11 -2.98 11.68
C LEU A 7 6.36 -1.69 12.46
N SER A 8 7.51 -1.58 13.14
CA SER A 8 7.87 -0.44 13.99
C SER A 8 9.27 0.10 13.67
N GLY A 9 9.48 1.39 13.93
CA GLY A 9 10.71 2.12 13.62
C GLY A 9 10.52 3.63 13.69
N ALA A 10 11.62 4.39 13.75
CA ALA A 10 11.61 5.85 13.81
C ALA A 10 10.92 6.51 12.60
N CYS A 11 10.60 7.80 12.67
CA CYS A 11 10.06 8.53 11.52
C CYS A 11 11.04 8.46 10.34
N GLY A 12 10.52 8.34 9.11
CA GLY A 12 11.35 8.25 7.90
C GLY A 12 11.99 6.90 7.61
N THR A 13 11.85 5.87 8.46
CA THR A 13 12.43 4.53 8.21
C THR A 13 11.71 3.69 7.16
N GLY A 14 10.79 4.27 6.38
CA GLY A 14 10.13 3.58 5.26
C GLY A 14 8.96 2.65 5.61
N LYS A 15 8.38 2.73 6.82
CA LYS A 15 7.28 1.84 7.25
C LYS A 15 6.07 1.87 6.30
N THR A 16 5.61 3.07 5.95
CA THR A 16 4.48 3.25 5.02
C THR A 16 4.83 2.69 3.65
N THR A 17 6.01 3.03 3.13
CA THR A 17 6.50 2.53 1.84
C THR A 17 6.51 1.01 1.80
N PHE A 18 7.05 0.37 2.84
CA PHE A 18 7.08 -1.08 2.94
C PHE A 18 5.67 -1.70 2.98
N ALA A 19 4.76 -1.13 3.77
CA ALA A 19 3.39 -1.61 3.86
C ALA A 19 2.66 -1.55 2.51
N ILE A 20 2.84 -0.47 1.77
CA ILE A 20 2.25 -0.30 0.44
C ILE A 20 2.91 -1.22 -0.59
N GLU A 21 4.24 -1.35 -0.57
CA GLU A 21 4.96 -2.26 -1.45
C GLU A 21 4.52 -3.72 -1.24
N PHE A 22 4.31 -4.13 0.00
CA PHE A 22 3.78 -5.45 0.34
C PHE A 22 2.39 -5.67 -0.30
N LEU A 23 1.49 -4.69 -0.13
CA LEU A 23 0.14 -4.72 -0.67
C LEU A 23 0.13 -4.77 -2.20
N TYR A 24 0.89 -3.86 -2.83
CA TYR A 24 1.01 -3.77 -4.29
C TYR A 24 1.55 -5.07 -4.90
N ASN A 25 2.62 -5.63 -4.33
CA ASN A 25 3.18 -6.89 -4.81
C ASN A 25 2.24 -8.08 -4.57
N GLY A 26 1.51 -8.10 -3.45
CA GLY A 26 0.42 -9.07 -3.20
C GLY A 26 -0.59 -9.08 -4.34
N ILE A 27 -1.07 -7.90 -4.72
CA ILE A 27 -2.06 -7.74 -5.78
C ILE A 27 -1.48 -8.13 -7.15
N VAL A 28 -0.33 -7.56 -7.53
CA VAL A 28 0.21 -7.69 -8.90
C VAL A 28 0.80 -9.08 -9.17
N LYS A 29 1.51 -9.66 -8.20
CA LYS A 29 2.24 -10.93 -8.40
C LYS A 29 1.42 -12.15 -8.02
N TYR A 30 0.49 -12.00 -7.07
CA TYR A 30 -0.24 -13.13 -6.48
C TYR A 30 -1.76 -12.99 -6.60
N ASN A 31 -2.27 -11.90 -7.16
CA ASN A 31 -3.70 -11.62 -7.31
C ASN A 31 -4.45 -11.64 -5.96
N GLU A 32 -3.79 -11.18 -4.90
CA GLU A 32 -4.35 -11.05 -3.55
C GLU A 32 -4.84 -9.60 -3.33
N PRO A 33 -6.16 -9.32 -3.42
CA PRO A 33 -6.69 -7.98 -3.20
C PRO A 33 -6.51 -7.54 -1.75
N GLY A 34 -6.43 -6.23 -1.53
CA GLY A 34 -6.15 -5.69 -0.19
C GLY A 34 -6.74 -4.32 0.07
N ILE A 35 -6.68 -3.91 1.33
CA ILE A 35 -7.13 -2.60 1.81
C ILE A 35 -5.97 -1.93 2.54
N LEU A 36 -5.69 -0.68 2.20
CA LEU A 36 -4.76 0.19 2.91
C LEU A 36 -5.57 1.15 3.78
N VAL A 37 -5.58 0.94 5.10
CA VAL A 37 -6.19 1.91 6.03
C VAL A 37 -5.08 2.83 6.54
N THR A 38 -5.19 4.14 6.28
CA THR A 38 -4.26 5.16 6.76
C THR A 38 -4.99 6.28 7.50
N MET A 39 -4.37 6.83 8.55
CA MET A 39 -4.96 7.91 9.37
C MET A 39 -4.31 9.27 9.15
N GLU A 40 -3.01 9.30 8.83
CA GLU A 40 -2.19 10.52 8.83
C GLU A 40 -2.00 11.13 7.44
N GLN A 41 -2.10 10.33 6.37
CA GLN A 41 -1.75 10.77 5.02
C GLN A 41 -2.98 10.87 4.12
N ASN A 42 -3.05 11.92 3.30
CA ASN A 42 -4.11 12.06 2.31
C ASN A 42 -3.98 10.96 1.24
N PRO A 43 -5.05 10.23 0.89
CA PRO A 43 -4.98 9.19 -0.14
C PRO A 43 -4.41 9.66 -1.49
N GLN A 44 -4.66 10.92 -1.88
CA GLN A 44 -4.11 11.48 -3.11
C GLN A 44 -2.59 11.64 -3.06
N GLU A 45 -2.04 12.07 -1.92
CA GLU A 45 -0.59 12.19 -1.73
C GLU A 45 0.06 10.81 -1.77
N VAL A 46 -0.56 9.81 -1.12
CA VAL A 46 -0.09 8.43 -1.15
C VAL A 46 0.01 7.91 -2.59
N ARG A 47 -1.04 8.11 -3.41
CA ARG A 47 -1.02 7.70 -4.82
C ARG A 47 0.11 8.37 -5.59
N GLN A 48 0.27 9.69 -5.44
CA GLN A 48 1.31 10.45 -6.15
C GLN A 48 2.72 10.02 -5.73
N ASP A 49 2.96 9.80 -4.44
CA ASP A 49 4.25 9.38 -3.94
C ASP A 49 4.60 7.96 -4.39
N MET A 50 3.63 7.05 -4.37
CA MET A 50 3.84 5.65 -4.77
C MET A 50 4.00 5.50 -6.28
N LEU A 51 3.39 6.39 -7.07
CA LEU A 51 3.59 6.43 -8.52
C LEU A 51 5.05 6.73 -8.89
N LYS A 52 5.78 7.52 -8.08
CA LYS A 52 7.23 7.78 -8.27
C LYS A 52 8.08 6.52 -8.13
N TYR A 53 7.59 5.51 -7.41
CA TYR A 53 8.21 4.18 -7.28
C TYR A 53 7.71 3.19 -8.34
N GLY A 54 6.84 3.62 -9.26
CA GLY A 54 6.22 2.78 -10.28
C GLY A 54 5.01 1.97 -9.78
N PHE A 55 4.46 2.31 -8.62
CA PHE A 55 3.29 1.64 -8.05
C PHE A 55 2.03 2.45 -8.40
N ASP A 56 1.33 2.02 -9.45
CA ASP A 56 0.09 2.65 -9.91
C ASP A 56 -1.11 2.17 -9.06
N LEU A 57 -1.29 2.79 -7.90
CA LEU A 57 -2.36 2.43 -6.96
C LEU A 57 -3.75 2.79 -7.50
N GLU A 58 -3.87 3.88 -8.26
CA GLU A 58 -5.15 4.33 -8.82
C GLU A 58 -5.69 3.30 -9.82
N LYS A 59 -4.81 2.69 -10.62
CA LYS A 59 -5.19 1.57 -11.48
C LYS A 59 -5.72 0.38 -10.69
N LEU A 60 -5.07 0.02 -9.58
CA LEU A 60 -5.53 -1.12 -8.76
C LEU A 60 -6.88 -0.87 -8.10
N GLU A 61 -7.18 0.38 -7.73
CA GLU A 61 -8.50 0.77 -7.23
C GLU A 61 -9.57 0.69 -8.33
N LYS A 62 -9.26 1.17 -9.54
CA LYS A 62 -10.16 1.05 -10.71
C LYS A 62 -10.46 -0.40 -11.07
N ASP A 63 -9.49 -1.29 -10.90
CA ASP A 63 -9.64 -2.72 -11.10
C ASP A 63 -10.37 -3.41 -9.92
N GLY A 64 -10.74 -2.67 -8.87
CA GLY A 64 -11.42 -3.19 -7.68
C GLY A 64 -10.56 -4.10 -6.80
N LYS A 65 -9.23 -4.07 -6.97
CA LYS A 65 -8.28 -4.92 -6.24
C LYS A 65 -7.68 -4.25 -5.01
N LEU A 66 -7.80 -2.92 -4.93
CA LEU A 66 -7.30 -2.10 -3.84
C LEU A 66 -8.40 -1.14 -3.36
N VAL A 67 -8.43 -0.88 -2.07
CA VAL A 67 -9.16 0.24 -1.46
C VAL A 67 -8.20 0.98 -0.54
N ILE A 68 -8.15 2.32 -0.63
CA ILE A 68 -7.35 3.20 0.22
C ILE A 68 -8.27 4.18 0.95
#